data_AF-A0A8E2EN39-F1
#
_entry.id   AF-A0A8E2EN39-F1
#
_cell.length_a   1.000
_cell.length_b   1.000
_cell.length_c   1.000
_cell.angle_alpha   90.00
_cell.angle_beta   90.00
_cell.angle_gamma   90.00
#
_symmetry.space_group_name_H-M   'P 1'
#
loop_
_entity.id
_entity.type
_entity.pdbx_description
1 polymer ?
#
loop_
_entity_poly.entity_id
_entity_poly.type
_entity_poly.pdbx_seq_one_letter_code
_entity_poly.pdbx_strand_id
1 'polypeptide(L)'
;MSADSVLYSQQNSVSGRLPGVFICDCCPKKPKKFDSKEELRLHELEKQYTCQYCPNRFKNTNELERHQNSLHLRRQSWSCAGLAGVRAAFYPSLTHARADVCGYCGEEFANPANWDARSMHLNHVHKFGECNQAKKFFRAEHFRQHLKYSHAAPSGKWTNMLENACRNDEPPFKDRVGSIGSIAGSSTVALLAPKPGVIEVHDEL
;
A
#
# COMPACT_ATOMS: atom_id res chain seq x y z
N MET A 1 -33.42 40.58 70.14
CA MET A 1 -34.66 40.68 69.33
C MET A 1 -34.25 40.54 67.87
N SER A 2 -34.94 39.64 67.18
CA SER A 2 -34.61 39.10 65.85
C SER A 2 -34.79 40.10 64.70
N ALA A 3 -34.04 39.92 63.62
CA ALA A 3 -34.49 40.20 62.25
C ALA A 3 -33.60 39.48 61.22
N ASP A 4 -34.27 38.92 60.21
CA ASP A 4 -33.80 38.13 59.07
C ASP A 4 -32.71 38.76 58.19
N SER A 5 -32.00 37.90 57.42
CA SER A 5 -32.05 37.87 55.94
C SER A 5 -30.68 37.60 55.23
N VAL A 6 -30.76 36.83 54.14
CA VAL A 6 -29.96 36.87 52.89
C VAL A 6 -28.71 35.96 52.72
N LEU A 7 -28.97 34.85 52.00
CA LEU A 7 -28.29 34.29 50.80
C LEU A 7 -26.75 34.36 50.64
N TYR A 8 -26.13 33.19 50.46
CA TYR A 8 -25.39 32.86 49.23
C TYR A 8 -25.26 31.33 49.06
N SER A 9 -26.18 30.73 48.31
CA SER A 9 -25.95 29.42 47.68
C SER A 9 -25.57 29.66 46.23
N GLN A 10 -24.31 29.41 45.88
CA GLN A 10 -23.98 29.04 44.51
C GLN A 10 -22.76 28.11 44.51
N GLN A 11 -23.05 26.83 44.75
CA GLN A 11 -22.11 25.75 44.43
C GLN A 11 -22.02 25.68 42.91
N ASN A 12 -20.88 26.14 42.40
CA ASN A 12 -20.56 26.16 40.98
C ASN A 12 -20.44 24.70 40.49
N SER A 13 -21.49 24.23 39.80
CA SER A 13 -21.57 22.89 39.25
C SER A 13 -20.70 22.82 38.00
N VAL A 14 -19.42 22.47 38.14
CA VAL A 14 -18.56 22.11 37.01
C VAL A 14 -19.12 20.80 36.43
N SER A 15 -19.98 20.95 35.44
CA SER A 15 -20.51 19.85 34.65
C SER A 15 -19.36 19.07 34.03
N GLY A 16 -19.22 17.81 34.44
CA GLY A 16 -18.29 16.87 33.84
C GLY A 16 -18.53 16.76 32.33
N ARG A 17 -17.57 17.24 31.53
CA ARG A 17 -17.41 16.78 30.16
C ARG A 17 -16.35 15.69 30.19
N LEU A 18 -16.78 14.43 30.08
CA LEU A 18 -15.90 13.39 29.60
C LEU A 18 -15.39 13.84 28.22
N PRO A 19 -14.07 13.92 27.97
CA PRO A 19 -13.56 14.16 26.62
C PRO A 19 -14.05 13.00 25.77
N GLY A 20 -15.00 13.27 24.86
CA GLY A 20 -15.42 12.29 23.88
C GLY A 20 -14.22 11.99 23.00
N VAL A 21 -13.60 10.84 23.20
CA VAL A 21 -12.48 10.41 22.35
C VAL A 21 -13.05 10.07 20.98
N PHE A 22 -12.72 10.88 19.97
CA PHE A 22 -13.10 10.65 18.59
C PHE A 22 -12.10 9.68 17.94
N ILE A 23 -12.60 8.68 17.22
CA ILE A 23 -11.75 7.65 16.61
C ILE A 23 -11.89 7.75 15.09
N CYS A 24 -10.76 7.74 14.39
CA CYS A 24 -10.75 7.69 12.92
C CYS A 24 -10.92 6.26 12.41
N ASP A 25 -12.03 6.00 11.74
CA ASP A 25 -12.31 4.71 11.08
C ASP A 25 -11.53 4.52 9.77
N CYS A 26 -10.96 5.61 9.23
CA CYS A 26 -10.24 5.61 7.95
C CYS A 26 -8.76 5.19 8.07
N CYS A 27 -8.28 4.84 9.27
CA CYS A 27 -6.87 4.55 9.55
C CYS A 27 -6.52 3.05 9.57
N PRO A 28 -5.69 2.56 8.63
CA PRO A 28 -5.49 1.12 8.43
C PRO A 28 -4.55 0.41 9.44
N LYS A 29 -3.87 1.13 10.33
CA LYS A 29 -2.83 0.53 11.22
C LYS A 29 -2.98 0.85 12.70
N LYS A 30 -3.50 2.02 13.06
CA LYS A 30 -3.81 2.41 14.43
C LYS A 30 -4.98 3.40 14.37
N PRO A 31 -6.16 3.08 14.92
CA PRO A 31 -7.20 4.08 15.10
C PRO A 31 -6.61 5.19 15.96
N LYS A 32 -6.37 6.36 15.36
CA LYS A 32 -5.94 7.54 16.11
C LYS A 32 -7.15 8.01 16.92
N LYS A 33 -6.91 8.19 18.21
CA LYS A 33 -7.81 8.82 19.16
C LYS A 33 -7.54 10.31 19.12
N PHE A 34 -8.59 11.10 18.96
CA PHE A 34 -8.57 12.55 18.93
C PHE A 34 -9.43 13.08 20.07
N ASP A 35 -8.98 14.15 20.70
CA ASP A 35 -9.68 14.74 21.84
C ASP A 35 -10.79 15.72 21.39
N SER A 36 -10.75 16.11 20.10
CA SER A 36 -11.79 16.93 19.48
C SER A 36 -12.23 16.42 18.10
N LYS A 37 -13.47 16.77 17.75
CA LYS A 37 -14.04 16.49 16.43
C LYS A 37 -13.33 17.25 15.31
N GLU A 38 -12.79 18.43 15.62
CA GLU A 38 -12.08 19.26 14.64
C GLU A 38 -10.71 18.66 14.29
N GLU A 39 -9.98 18.13 15.27
CA GLU A 39 -8.72 17.40 15.00
C GLU A 39 -8.95 16.15 14.17
N LEU A 40 -10.04 15.40 14.44
CA LEU A 40 -10.43 14.27 13.59
C LEU A 40 -10.72 14.75 12.16
N ARG A 41 -11.46 15.86 12.00
CA ARG A 41 -11.79 16.42 10.69
C ARG A 41 -10.55 16.89 9.94
N LEU A 42 -9.61 17.56 10.60
CA LEU A 42 -8.34 17.96 9.99
C LEU A 42 -7.51 16.74 9.60
N HIS A 43 -7.43 15.72 10.46
CA HIS A 43 -6.77 14.46 10.14
C HIS A 43 -7.38 13.75 8.93
N GLU A 44 -8.70 13.79 8.82
CA GLU A 44 -9.43 13.27 7.66
C GLU A 44 -9.16 14.10 6.40
N LEU A 45 -9.12 15.43 6.50
CA LEU A 45 -8.79 16.34 5.40
C LEU A 45 -7.33 16.21 4.93
N GLU A 46 -6.39 15.92 5.83
CA GLU A 46 -4.98 15.61 5.49
C GLU A 46 -4.86 14.32 4.66
N LYS A 47 -5.83 13.41 4.77
CA LYS A 47 -5.87 12.16 4.01
C LYS A 47 -6.78 12.27 2.80
N GLN A 48 -6.29 13.00 1.82
CA GLN A 48 -7.03 13.34 0.60
C GLN A 48 -7.29 12.13 -0.32
N TYR A 49 -6.55 11.04 -0.17
CA TYR A 49 -6.61 9.89 -1.09
C TYR A 49 -7.43 8.75 -0.51
N THR A 50 -8.59 8.47 -1.10
CA THR A 50 -9.54 7.44 -0.68
C THR A 50 -9.36 6.15 -1.50
N CYS A 51 -9.49 4.99 -0.86
CA CYS A 51 -9.55 3.72 -1.58
C CYS A 51 -10.90 3.53 -2.26
N GLN A 52 -10.88 3.09 -3.52
CA GLN A 52 -12.11 2.79 -4.28
C GLN A 52 -12.82 1.51 -3.83
N TYR A 53 -12.15 0.65 -3.06
CA TYR A 53 -12.65 -0.68 -2.69
C TYR A 53 -12.97 -0.82 -1.19
N CYS A 54 -12.57 0.14 -0.35
CA CYS A 54 -12.83 0.12 1.10
C CYS A 54 -12.76 1.55 1.68
N PRO A 55 -13.26 1.80 2.90
CA PRO A 55 -13.32 3.16 3.47
C PRO A 55 -11.96 3.74 3.91
N ASN A 56 -10.84 3.11 3.56
CA ASN A 56 -9.52 3.55 4.01
C ASN A 56 -9.05 4.82 3.29
N ARG A 57 -8.37 5.69 4.04
CA ARG A 57 -7.80 6.96 3.54
C ARG A 57 -6.30 7.09 3.80
N PHE A 58 -5.61 7.68 2.84
CA PHE A 58 -4.16 7.80 2.76
C PHE A 58 -3.73 9.26 2.53
N LYS A 59 -2.52 9.59 2.99
CA LYS A 59 -1.94 10.95 2.87
C LYS A 59 -1.33 11.24 1.50
N ASN A 60 -1.05 10.21 0.70
CA ASN A 60 -0.49 10.37 -0.64
C ASN A 60 -0.95 9.24 -1.58
N THR A 61 -0.78 9.46 -2.87
CA THR A 61 -1.09 8.51 -3.94
C THR A 61 -0.33 7.20 -3.79
N ASN A 62 0.98 7.25 -3.51
CA ASN A 62 1.84 6.06 -3.40
C ASN A 62 1.35 5.07 -2.33
N GLU A 63 0.89 5.57 -1.18
CA GLU A 63 0.34 4.73 -0.11
C GLU A 63 -1.00 4.10 -0.51
N LEU A 64 -1.86 4.87 -1.18
CA LEU A 64 -3.12 4.38 -1.73
C LEU A 64 -2.88 3.29 -2.79
N GLU A 65 -2.02 3.55 -3.77
CA GLU A 65 -1.69 2.59 -4.82
C GLU A 65 -1.11 1.31 -4.25
N ARG A 66 -0.16 1.41 -3.31
CA ARG A 66 0.38 0.23 -2.61
C ARG A 66 -0.72 -0.53 -1.87
N HIS A 67 -1.65 0.17 -1.23
CA HIS A 67 -2.78 -0.45 -0.54
C HIS A 67 -3.70 -1.20 -1.53
N GLN A 68 -4.12 -0.54 -2.61
CA GLN A 68 -4.97 -1.13 -3.65
C GLN A 68 -4.28 -2.33 -4.30
N ASN A 69 -3.02 -2.18 -4.69
CA ASN A 69 -2.24 -3.27 -5.29
C ASN A 69 -2.07 -4.46 -4.35
N SER A 70 -1.83 -4.23 -3.05
CA SER A 70 -1.57 -5.35 -2.11
C SER A 70 -2.81 -6.04 -1.56
N LEU A 71 -3.96 -5.34 -1.46
CA LEU A 71 -5.17 -5.90 -0.82
C LEU A 71 -6.31 -6.18 -1.78
N HIS A 72 -6.49 -5.33 -2.80
CA HIS A 72 -7.65 -5.39 -3.68
C HIS A 72 -7.30 -6.00 -5.04
N LEU A 73 -6.31 -5.44 -5.73
CA LEU A 73 -5.98 -5.82 -7.09
C LEU A 73 -5.06 -7.05 -7.16
N ARG A 74 -4.12 -7.16 -6.22
CA ARG A 74 -3.09 -8.23 -6.15
C ARG A 74 -2.36 -8.48 -7.47
N ARG A 75 -2.16 -7.44 -8.30
CA ARG A 75 -1.58 -7.54 -9.65
C ARG A 75 -0.18 -8.15 -9.67
N GLN A 76 0.56 -8.00 -8.58
CA GLN A 76 1.92 -8.51 -8.44
C GLN A 76 2.05 -9.32 -7.16
N SER A 77 2.65 -10.49 -7.31
CA SER A 77 3.04 -11.34 -6.19
C SER A 77 4.52 -11.70 -6.31
N TRP A 78 5.13 -11.97 -5.18
CA TRP A 78 6.49 -12.47 -5.07
C TRP A 78 6.45 -13.86 -4.45
N SER A 79 7.18 -14.80 -5.04
CA SER A 79 7.35 -16.15 -4.50
C SER A 79 8.69 -16.74 -4.92
N CYS A 80 9.30 -17.54 -4.05
CA CYS A 80 10.48 -18.32 -4.39
C CYS A 80 10.23 -19.32 -5.54
N ALA A 81 8.97 -19.68 -5.83
CA ALA A 81 8.60 -20.46 -7.02
C ALA A 81 8.94 -19.76 -8.35
N GLY A 82 9.14 -18.43 -8.35
CA GLY A 82 9.56 -17.70 -9.55
C GLY A 82 10.93 -18.14 -10.07
N LEU A 83 11.77 -18.75 -9.23
CA LEU A 83 13.05 -19.31 -9.63
C LEU A 83 12.86 -20.77 -10.09
N ALA A 84 12.82 -20.98 -11.41
CA ALA A 84 12.64 -22.30 -12.03
C ALA A 84 13.86 -23.25 -11.92
N GLY A 85 14.72 -23.07 -10.91
CA GLY A 85 15.88 -23.91 -10.62
C GLY A 85 17.15 -23.12 -10.34
N VAL A 86 18.24 -23.86 -10.06
CA VAL A 86 19.55 -23.32 -9.65
C VAL A 86 20.05 -22.23 -10.62
N ARG A 87 19.89 -22.44 -11.93
CA ARG A 87 20.37 -21.50 -12.96
C ARG A 87 19.72 -20.12 -12.87
N ALA A 88 18.43 -20.07 -12.52
CA ALA A 88 17.67 -18.82 -12.43
C ALA A 88 18.10 -17.95 -11.24
N ALA A 89 18.77 -18.54 -10.24
CA ALA A 89 19.28 -17.82 -9.09
C ALA A 89 20.61 -17.09 -9.35
N PHE A 90 21.22 -17.27 -10.53
CA PHE A 90 22.47 -16.60 -10.90
C PHE A 90 22.27 -15.68 -12.10
N TYR A 91 22.98 -14.55 -12.11
CA TYR A 91 22.98 -13.60 -13.22
C TYR A 91 24.41 -13.17 -13.57
N PRO A 92 24.69 -12.76 -14.81
CA PRO A 92 26.04 -12.35 -15.22
C PRO A 92 26.56 -11.18 -14.38
N SER A 93 27.82 -11.23 -13.95
CA SER A 93 28.46 -10.11 -13.26
C SER A 93 28.65 -8.93 -14.21
N LEU A 94 28.26 -7.74 -13.75
CA LEU A 94 28.47 -6.48 -14.49
C LEU A 94 29.90 -5.97 -14.36
N THR A 95 30.66 -6.47 -13.38
CA THR A 95 32.04 -6.07 -13.10
C THR A 95 33.05 -7.07 -13.65
N HIS A 96 32.72 -8.36 -13.63
CA HIS A 96 33.62 -9.42 -14.05
C HIS A 96 33.02 -10.25 -15.19
N ALA A 97 33.51 -10.05 -16.41
CA ALA A 97 32.97 -10.66 -17.63
C ALA A 97 32.98 -12.21 -17.65
N ARG A 98 33.72 -12.86 -16.76
CA ARG A 98 33.78 -14.33 -16.61
C ARG A 98 33.29 -14.79 -15.24
N ALA A 99 32.34 -14.09 -14.64
CA ALA A 99 31.71 -14.51 -13.41
C ALA A 99 30.19 -14.32 -13.44
N ASP A 100 29.49 -15.19 -12.72
CA ASP A 100 28.07 -15.03 -12.41
C ASP A 100 27.91 -14.72 -10.93
N VAL A 101 26.88 -13.97 -10.59
CA VAL A 101 26.60 -13.51 -9.23
C VAL A 101 25.40 -14.28 -8.67
N CYS A 102 25.51 -14.77 -7.44
CA CYS A 102 24.40 -15.37 -6.71
C CYS A 102 23.37 -14.31 -6.33
N GLY A 103 22.09 -14.53 -6.69
CA GLY A 103 20.99 -13.62 -6.40
C GLY A 103 20.65 -13.46 -4.92
N TYR A 104 21.04 -14.41 -4.07
CA TYR A 104 20.73 -14.38 -2.64
C TYR A 104 21.79 -13.60 -1.82
N CYS A 105 23.08 -13.83 -2.07
CA CYS A 105 24.19 -13.23 -1.31
C CYS A 105 25.04 -12.22 -2.08
N GLY A 106 24.98 -12.19 -3.41
CA GLY A 106 25.86 -11.36 -4.23
C GLY A 106 27.27 -11.91 -4.41
N GLU A 107 27.57 -13.13 -3.98
CA GLU A 107 28.87 -13.77 -4.22
C GLU A 107 29.09 -14.07 -5.71
N GLU A 108 30.33 -13.94 -6.16
CA GLU A 108 30.73 -14.18 -7.54
C GLU A 108 31.29 -15.59 -7.73
N PHE A 109 30.89 -16.22 -8.82
CA PHE A 109 31.29 -17.58 -9.21
C PHE A 109 31.92 -17.53 -10.59
N ALA A 110 33.12 -18.07 -10.72
CA ALA A 110 33.82 -18.13 -12.00
C ALA A 110 33.02 -18.90 -13.06
N ASN A 111 33.25 -18.52 -14.32
CA ASN A 111 32.80 -19.22 -15.51
C ASN A 111 33.99 -19.94 -16.19
N PRO A 112 33.80 -21.17 -16.73
CA PRO A 112 32.53 -21.87 -16.92
C PRO A 112 31.88 -22.35 -15.62
N ALA A 113 30.55 -22.32 -15.60
CA ALA A 113 29.78 -22.58 -14.39
C ALA A 113 29.96 -24.02 -13.87
N ASN A 114 30.43 -24.14 -12.63
CA ASN A 114 30.31 -25.39 -11.87
C ASN A 114 28.92 -25.42 -11.19
N TRP A 115 27.95 -26.08 -11.84
CA TRP A 115 26.57 -26.14 -11.36
C TRP A 115 26.40 -26.95 -10.09
N ASP A 116 27.26 -27.94 -9.82
CA ASP A 116 27.22 -28.72 -8.58
C ASP A 116 27.64 -27.86 -7.39
N ALA A 117 28.73 -27.10 -7.53
CA ALA A 117 29.18 -26.16 -6.50
C ALA A 117 28.15 -25.05 -6.24
N ARG A 118 27.54 -24.51 -7.31
CA ARG A 118 26.49 -23.49 -7.22
C ARG A 118 25.21 -24.04 -6.57
N SER A 119 24.79 -25.25 -6.94
CA SER A 119 23.64 -25.95 -6.34
C SER A 119 23.87 -26.20 -4.85
N MET A 120 25.06 -26.71 -4.50
CA MET A 120 25.46 -26.93 -3.11
C MET A 120 25.47 -25.64 -2.30
N HIS A 121 26.01 -24.55 -2.84
CA HIS A 121 25.96 -23.23 -2.21
C HIS A 121 24.52 -22.79 -1.94
N LEU A 122 23.63 -22.85 -2.93
CA LEU A 122 22.22 -22.47 -2.75
C LEU A 122 21.51 -23.33 -1.70
N ASN A 123 21.71 -24.66 -1.72
CA ASN A 123 21.03 -25.56 -0.78
C ASN A 123 21.58 -25.38 0.65
N HIS A 124 22.90 -25.26 0.82
CA HIS A 124 23.50 -25.22 2.16
C HIS A 124 23.44 -23.84 2.80
N VAL A 125 23.75 -22.78 2.04
CA VAL A 125 23.80 -21.40 2.52
C VAL A 125 22.42 -20.77 2.52
N HIS A 126 21.66 -20.97 1.44
CA HIS A 126 20.39 -20.28 1.22
C HIS A 126 19.17 -21.16 1.44
N LYS A 127 19.33 -22.42 1.85
CA LYS A 127 18.20 -23.35 2.07
C LYS A 127 17.25 -23.39 0.86
N PHE A 128 17.85 -23.32 -0.34
CA PHE A 128 17.11 -23.31 -1.59
C PHE A 128 16.27 -24.58 -1.70
N GLY A 129 15.00 -24.42 -2.07
CA GLY A 129 14.05 -25.53 -2.13
C GLY A 129 13.40 -25.93 -0.80
N GLU A 130 13.94 -25.54 0.36
CA GLU A 130 13.38 -25.92 1.68
C GLU A 130 12.21 -25.02 2.13
N CYS A 131 12.05 -23.84 1.52
CA CYS A 131 10.93 -22.95 1.83
C CYS A 131 9.63 -23.41 1.15
N ASN A 132 8.49 -23.00 1.69
CA ASN A 132 7.20 -23.19 1.03
C ASN A 132 7.10 -22.32 -0.23
N GLN A 133 7.38 -22.91 -1.40
CA GLN A 133 7.34 -22.24 -2.70
C GLN A 133 5.92 -21.82 -3.12
N ALA A 134 4.86 -22.39 -2.52
CA ALA A 134 3.49 -21.93 -2.76
C ALA A 134 3.18 -20.60 -2.03
N LYS A 135 4.05 -20.16 -1.11
CA LYS A 135 3.85 -18.92 -0.36
C LYS A 135 4.02 -17.70 -1.25
N LYS A 136 2.92 -16.99 -1.48
CA LYS A 136 2.89 -15.72 -2.19
C LYS A 136 2.93 -14.55 -1.21
N PHE A 137 3.74 -13.55 -1.52
CA PHE A 137 3.76 -12.26 -0.86
C PHE A 137 3.20 -11.23 -1.81
N PHE A 138 2.28 -10.37 -1.35
CA PHE A 138 1.71 -9.27 -2.15
C PHE A 138 2.38 -7.92 -1.86
N ARG A 139 3.52 -7.96 -1.16
CA ARG A 139 4.39 -6.81 -0.88
C ARG A 139 5.85 -7.23 -0.94
N ALA A 140 6.63 -6.51 -1.74
CA ALA A 140 8.07 -6.70 -1.87
C ALA A 140 8.81 -6.70 -0.52
N GLU A 141 8.44 -5.80 0.40
CA GLU A 141 9.09 -5.70 1.71
C GLU A 141 8.95 -6.99 2.54
N HIS A 142 7.76 -7.60 2.57
CA HIS A 142 7.56 -8.87 3.28
C HIS A 142 8.31 -10.02 2.59
N PHE A 143 8.44 -9.96 1.27
CA PHE A 143 9.25 -10.93 0.54
C PHE A 143 10.74 -10.79 0.85
N ARG A 144 11.28 -9.56 0.88
CA ARG A 144 12.67 -9.28 1.30
C ARG A 144 12.93 -9.77 2.72
N GLN A 145 11.97 -9.58 3.62
CA GLN A 145 12.06 -10.10 4.98
C GLN A 145 12.15 -11.63 4.98
N HIS A 146 11.34 -12.31 4.17
CA HIS A 146 11.40 -13.76 4.01
C HIS A 146 12.75 -14.21 3.45
N LEU A 147 13.28 -13.55 2.40
CA LEU A 147 14.61 -13.84 1.87
C LEU A 147 15.70 -13.69 2.95
N LYS A 148 15.65 -12.63 3.74
CA LYS A 148 16.61 -12.37 4.83
C LYS A 148 16.59 -13.47 5.89
N TYR A 149 15.42 -13.85 6.39
CA TYR A 149 15.31 -14.75 7.55
C TYR A 149 15.19 -16.23 7.18
N SER A 150 14.69 -16.57 6.00
CA SER A 150 14.53 -17.96 5.55
C SER A 150 15.65 -18.41 4.62
N HIS A 151 16.24 -17.49 3.86
CA HIS A 151 17.26 -17.81 2.86
C HIS A 151 18.62 -17.18 3.17
N ALA A 152 18.82 -16.60 4.36
CA ALA A 152 20.07 -15.91 4.72
C ALA A 152 20.55 -14.95 3.62
N ALA A 153 19.62 -14.26 2.97
CA ALA A 153 19.89 -13.38 1.84
C ALA A 153 19.86 -11.92 2.32
N PRO A 154 21.02 -11.34 2.70
CA PRO A 154 21.07 -9.98 3.18
C PRO A 154 20.63 -9.00 2.11
N SER A 155 20.00 -7.91 2.54
CA SER A 155 19.65 -6.80 1.66
C SER A 155 20.92 -6.16 1.13
N GLY A 156 21.03 -6.04 -0.20
CA GLY A 156 22.16 -5.46 -0.90
C GLY A 156 21.79 -5.02 -2.31
N LYS A 157 22.79 -4.62 -3.10
CA LYS A 157 22.57 -4.16 -4.49
C LYS A 157 21.97 -5.26 -5.38
N TRP A 158 22.22 -6.53 -5.06
CA TRP A 158 21.70 -7.71 -5.77
C TRP A 158 20.25 -8.06 -5.44
N THR A 159 19.72 -7.63 -4.28
CA THR A 159 18.40 -8.07 -3.79
C THR A 159 17.26 -7.67 -4.72
N ASN A 160 17.37 -6.52 -5.41
CA ASN A 160 16.36 -6.11 -6.39
C ASN A 160 16.30 -7.07 -7.59
N MET A 161 17.43 -7.67 -7.99
CA MET A 161 17.47 -8.62 -9.11
C MET A 161 16.74 -9.91 -8.72
N LEU A 162 17.04 -10.45 -7.53
CA LEU A 162 16.34 -11.61 -6.99
C LEU A 162 14.84 -11.33 -6.79
N GLU A 163 14.48 -10.16 -6.27
CA GLU A 163 13.08 -9.76 -6.12
C GLU A 163 12.36 -9.74 -7.47
N ASN A 164 12.95 -9.13 -8.49
CA ASN A 164 12.36 -9.05 -9.83
C ASN A 164 12.25 -10.43 -10.47
N ALA A 165 13.25 -11.30 -10.30
CA ALA A 165 13.21 -12.68 -10.78
C ALA A 165 12.10 -13.50 -10.10
N CYS A 166 11.81 -13.20 -8.83
CA CYS A 166 10.74 -13.86 -8.07
C CYS A 166 9.36 -13.21 -8.25
N ARG A 167 9.24 -12.14 -9.05
CA ARG A 167 7.99 -11.43 -9.27
C ARG A 167 7.17 -12.15 -10.34
N ASN A 168 5.89 -12.36 -10.03
CA ASN A 168 4.88 -12.84 -10.97
C ASN A 168 3.77 -11.80 -11.09
N ASP A 169 3.40 -11.48 -12.33
CA ASP A 169 2.19 -10.69 -12.61
C ASP A 169 0.98 -11.63 -12.54
N GLU A 170 0.05 -11.33 -11.63
CA GLU A 170 -1.18 -12.11 -11.46
C GLU A 170 -2.30 -11.42 -12.27
N PRO A 171 -3.09 -12.18 -13.04
CA PRO A 171 -4.17 -11.59 -13.82
C PRO A 171 -5.15 -10.88 -12.88
N PRO A 172 -5.72 -9.74 -13.31
CA PRO A 172 -6.68 -9.02 -12.49
C PRO A 172 -7.84 -9.94 -12.11
N PHE A 173 -8.15 -10.00 -10.82
CA PHE A 173 -9.35 -10.67 -10.33
C PHE A 173 -10.56 -10.02 -11.01
N LYS A 174 -11.25 -10.75 -11.88
CA LYS A 174 -12.53 -10.28 -12.44
C LYS A 174 -13.54 -10.31 -11.29
N ASP A 175 -13.84 -9.14 -10.73
CA ASP A 175 -14.91 -9.04 -9.76
C ASP A 175 -16.22 -9.48 -10.41
N ARG A 176 -16.85 -10.53 -9.83
CA ARG A 176 -18.28 -10.75 -9.93
C ARG A 176 -18.97 -9.62 -9.14
N VAL A 177 -19.06 -8.43 -9.71
CA VAL A 177 -20.04 -7.44 -9.27
C VAL A 177 -21.36 -7.84 -9.90
N GLY A 178 -22.25 -8.38 -9.06
CA GLY A 178 -23.66 -8.53 -9.41
C GLY A 178 -24.23 -7.19 -9.82
N SER A 179 -24.78 -7.15 -11.02
CA SER A 179 -25.59 -6.04 -11.53
C SER A 179 -26.72 -5.75 -10.55
N ILE A 180 -26.61 -4.66 -9.81
CA ILE A 180 -27.77 -4.02 -9.19
C ILE A 180 -28.32 -3.10 -10.27
N GLY A 181 -29.47 -3.47 -10.81
CA GLY A 181 -30.10 -2.83 -11.95
C GLY A 181 -30.32 -1.34 -11.73
N SER A 182 -29.85 -0.54 -12.69
CA SER A 182 -30.28 0.84 -12.86
C SER A 182 -31.72 0.84 -13.37
N ILE A 183 -32.67 1.13 -12.49
CA ILE A 183 -33.98 1.63 -12.90
C ILE A 183 -33.78 3.03 -13.50
N ALA A 184 -34.10 3.11 -14.79
CA ALA A 184 -34.11 4.34 -15.56
C ALA A 184 -35.11 5.34 -14.97
N GLY A 185 -34.62 6.55 -14.69
CA GLY A 185 -35.44 7.75 -14.53
C GLY A 185 -34.87 8.82 -15.45
N SER A 186 -35.54 9.04 -16.57
CA SER A 186 -35.25 10.10 -17.54
C SER A 186 -35.24 11.48 -16.90
N SER A 187 -34.23 12.29 -17.21
CA SER A 187 -34.44 13.65 -17.75
C SER A 187 -33.10 14.25 -18.21
N THR A 188 -33.07 14.56 -19.49
CA THR A 188 -32.06 15.27 -20.27
C THR A 188 -31.76 16.66 -19.73
N VAL A 189 -30.50 17.13 -19.77
CA VAL A 189 -30.08 18.40 -20.42
C VAL A 189 -28.57 18.34 -20.73
N ALA A 190 -28.23 18.87 -21.90
CA ALA A 190 -26.96 18.83 -22.60
C ALA A 190 -25.82 19.67 -22.00
N LEU A 191 -24.59 19.21 -22.26
CA LEU A 191 -23.32 19.95 -22.20
C LEU A 191 -23.26 20.99 -23.33
N LEU A 192 -22.75 22.21 -23.06
CA LEU A 192 -22.03 23.03 -24.04
C LEU A 192 -21.04 23.98 -23.34
N ALA A 193 -19.83 24.06 -23.91
CA ALA A 193 -18.63 24.76 -23.45
C ALA A 193 -18.63 26.28 -23.84
N PRO A 194 -17.63 27.09 -23.42
CA PRO A 194 -17.75 28.55 -23.29
C PRO A 194 -17.22 29.41 -24.47
N LYS A 195 -17.88 30.57 -24.68
CA LYS A 195 -17.48 31.96 -25.08
C LYS A 195 -16.33 32.18 -26.11
N PRO A 196 -16.39 33.17 -27.04
CA PRO A 196 -16.45 34.62 -26.70
C PRO A 196 -17.16 35.57 -27.73
N GLY A 197 -17.37 36.83 -27.33
CA GLY A 197 -17.65 37.95 -28.26
C GLY A 197 -18.74 38.92 -27.80
N VAL A 198 -18.35 39.94 -27.03
CA VAL A 198 -19.17 41.14 -26.74
C VAL A 198 -18.84 42.20 -27.79
N ILE A 199 -19.84 42.75 -28.49
CA ILE A 199 -19.98 44.20 -28.73
C ILE A 199 -21.50 44.49 -28.92
N GLU A 200 -22.09 45.21 -27.96
CA GLU A 200 -23.37 45.91 -28.12
C GLU A 200 -23.17 47.18 -28.95
N VAL A 201 -24.15 47.53 -29.78
CA VAL A 201 -24.52 48.94 -30.06
C VAL A 201 -26.01 49.00 -30.44
N HIS A 202 -26.82 49.35 -29.43
CA HIS A 202 -27.87 50.38 -29.40
C HIS A 202 -28.84 50.61 -30.59
N ASP A 203 -30.12 50.37 -30.27
CA ASP A 203 -31.27 51.30 -30.27
C ASP A 203 -31.78 52.06 -31.52
N GLU A 204 -33.11 51.95 -31.66
CA GLU A 204 -34.12 52.89 -32.20
C GLU A 204 -34.13 53.28 -33.68
N LEU A 205 -35.04 52.66 -34.46
CA LEU A 205 -36.37 53.18 -34.89
C LEU A 205 -36.93 52.39 -36.08
#